data_AF-A0A9W7Y0N2-F1
#
_entry.id   AF-A0A9W7Y0N2-F1
#
_cell.length_a   1.000
_cell.length_b   1.000
_cell.length_c   1.000
_cell.angle_alpha   90.00
_cell.angle_beta   90.00
_cell.angle_gamma   90.00
#
_symmetry.space_group_name_H-M   'P 1'
#
loop_
_entity.id
_entity.type
_entity.pdbx_description
1 polymer ?
#
loop_
_entity_poly.entity_id
_entity_poly.type
_entity_poly.pdbx_seq_one_letter_code
_entity_poly.pdbx_strand_id
1 'polypeptide(L)'
;MFGAAARRLSTVPTVSSVARRAFTASAAPAYQPRLSLHYHNTVRDDLTILEYLPPKVHEQQQAVEEARMQAVREKVTGTPPNPDKKHKKVRQRKPGVPAARAHNAPYVEGITVHIRCREALNNKHHLLSALMALQVITGVRGEVIKAKNDAATWKLRKGMPIAAKAELTGDQMYEFLDKLIEVVLPRMKEYHGLRMDAGDGNGSFTLGFDSSAIGLFPEMEIVYDQFPLITGFSVNIKTTATRNPSGRLLLSGLGLPFLHARKPESESFEL
;
A
#
# COMPACT_ATOMS: atom_id res chain seq x y z
N MET A 1 -37.45 -30.06 35.81
CA MET A 1 -37.75 -29.21 34.63
C MET A 1 -36.70 -28.11 34.57
N PHE A 2 -35.65 -28.28 33.76
CA PHE A 2 -34.61 -27.26 33.59
C PHE A 2 -35.14 -26.17 32.65
N GLY A 3 -35.33 -24.97 33.18
CA GLY A 3 -35.78 -23.81 32.42
C GLY A 3 -34.73 -23.41 31.37
N ALA A 4 -35.13 -23.45 30.11
CA ALA A 4 -34.35 -22.92 29.00
C ALA A 4 -34.28 -21.39 29.13
N ALA A 5 -33.24 -20.89 29.78
CA ALA A 5 -32.88 -19.49 29.75
C ALA A 5 -32.44 -19.16 28.31
N ALA A 6 -33.38 -18.66 27.50
CA ALA A 6 -33.10 -18.05 26.22
C ALA A 6 -32.14 -16.87 26.47
N ARG A 7 -30.84 -17.09 26.24
CA ARG A 7 -29.84 -16.02 26.17
C ARG A 7 -30.32 -15.07 25.07
N ARG A 8 -30.90 -13.94 25.47
CA ARG A 8 -31.10 -12.80 24.58
C ARG A 8 -29.73 -12.48 24.00
N LEU A 9 -29.54 -12.79 22.72
CA LEU A 9 -28.39 -12.32 21.95
C LEU A 9 -28.33 -10.81 22.14
N SER A 10 -27.35 -10.31 22.89
CA SER A 10 -27.08 -8.89 22.96
C SER A 10 -26.63 -8.48 21.57
N THR A 11 -27.57 -7.98 20.77
CA THR A 11 -27.28 -7.36 19.49
C THR A 11 -26.58 -6.04 19.79
N VAL A 12 -25.29 -6.09 20.11
CA VAL A 12 -24.47 -4.89 20.12
C VAL A 12 -24.53 -4.38 18.68
N PRO A 13 -25.19 -3.23 18.40
CA PRO A 13 -25.40 -2.77 17.03
C PRO A 13 -24.03 -2.64 16.37
N THR A 14 -23.75 -3.08 15.14
CA THR A 14 -22.38 -3.04 14.55
C THR A 14 -21.87 -1.59 14.34
N VAL A 15 -20.58 -1.38 14.07
CA VAL A 15 -19.98 -0.02 13.83
C VAL A 15 -20.71 0.76 12.74
N SER A 16 -21.31 0.05 11.78
CA SER A 16 -22.13 0.58 10.68
C SER A 16 -23.51 1.09 11.10
N SER A 17 -23.94 0.84 12.34
CA SER A 17 -25.24 1.31 12.83
C SER A 17 -25.20 2.81 13.11
N VAL A 18 -26.11 3.56 12.48
CA VAL A 18 -26.31 5.02 12.67
C VAL A 18 -26.45 5.40 14.15
N ALA A 19 -26.98 4.50 14.98
CA ALA A 19 -27.17 4.74 16.41
C ALA A 19 -25.86 4.77 17.23
N ARG A 20 -24.72 4.35 16.67
CA ARG A 20 -23.43 4.40 17.36
C ARG A 20 -22.76 5.77 17.22
N ARG A 21 -22.08 6.22 18.28
CA ARG A 21 -21.22 7.43 18.24
C ARG A 21 -20.05 7.33 17.26
N ALA A 22 -19.56 6.11 17.03
CA ALA A 22 -18.48 5.84 16.08
C ALA A 22 -18.99 5.72 14.63
N PHE A 23 -20.29 5.88 14.39
CA PHE A 23 -20.84 5.92 13.05
C PHE A 23 -20.27 7.12 12.31
N THR A 24 -19.69 6.86 11.14
CA THR A 24 -19.26 7.90 10.22
C THR A 24 -20.13 7.81 8.97
N ALA A 25 -20.74 8.92 8.56
CA ALA A 25 -21.55 8.98 7.33
C ALA A 25 -20.70 8.64 6.09
N SER A 26 -19.38 8.80 6.18
CA SER A 26 -18.39 8.37 5.18
C SER A 26 -18.37 6.86 4.90
N ALA A 27 -18.98 6.03 5.74
CA ALA A 27 -19.02 4.57 5.52
C ALA A 27 -19.99 4.16 4.39
N ALA A 28 -20.89 5.05 3.98
CA ALA A 28 -21.73 4.86 2.80
C ALA A 28 -21.17 5.70 1.64
N PRO A 29 -21.07 5.15 0.41
CA PRO A 29 -20.57 5.89 -0.74
C PRO A 29 -21.52 7.05 -1.04
N ALA A 30 -21.04 8.29 -0.86
CA ALA A 30 -21.80 9.47 -1.27
C ALA A 30 -21.92 9.56 -2.79
N TYR A 31 -20.89 9.06 -3.49
CA TYR A 31 -20.82 8.88 -4.93
C TYR A 31 -19.88 7.72 -5.25
N GLN A 32 -19.89 7.27 -6.51
CA GLN A 32 -18.96 6.24 -7.00
C GLN A 32 -17.75 6.90 -7.68
N PRO A 33 -16.52 6.64 -7.22
CA PRO A 33 -15.34 7.20 -7.87
C PRO A 33 -15.12 6.55 -9.23
N ARG A 34 -14.76 7.38 -10.21
CA ARG A 34 -14.58 6.99 -11.62
C ARG A 34 -13.56 5.85 -11.78
N LEU A 35 -12.45 5.91 -11.05
CA LEU A 35 -11.40 4.90 -11.10
C LEU A 35 -11.86 3.53 -10.58
N SER A 36 -12.74 3.51 -9.56
CA SER A 36 -13.35 2.26 -9.07
C SER A 36 -14.28 1.65 -10.13
N LEU A 37 -15.08 2.49 -10.80
CA LEU A 37 -15.94 2.06 -11.91
C LEU A 37 -15.12 1.49 -13.07
N HIS A 38 -14.02 2.16 -13.45
CA HIS A 38 -13.09 1.68 -14.47
C HIS A 38 -12.49 0.31 -14.10
N TYR A 39 -12.07 0.15 -12.83
CA TYR A 39 -11.56 -1.12 -12.34
C TYR A 39 -12.59 -2.25 -12.51
N HIS A 40 -13.82 -2.03 -12.06
CA HIS A 40 -14.86 -3.05 -12.09
C HIS A 40 -15.37 -3.40 -13.49
N ASN A 41 -15.40 -2.43 -14.41
CA ASN A 41 -15.99 -2.62 -15.73
C ASN A 41 -15.01 -3.15 -16.78
N THR A 42 -13.70 -2.86 -16.65
CA THR A 42 -12.72 -3.24 -17.68
C THR A 42 -11.52 -3.95 -17.08
N VAL A 43 -10.79 -3.28 -16.18
CA VAL A 43 -9.46 -3.75 -15.73
C VAL A 43 -9.55 -5.11 -15.04
N ARG A 44 -10.60 -5.35 -14.23
CA ARG A 44 -10.80 -6.62 -13.53
C ARG A 44 -10.88 -7.81 -14.49
N ASP A 45 -11.63 -7.67 -15.58
CA ASP A 45 -11.85 -8.74 -16.54
C ASP A 45 -10.60 -8.99 -17.36
N ASP A 46 -9.93 -7.91 -17.80
CA ASP A 46 -8.65 -7.98 -18.51
C ASP A 46 -7.56 -8.65 -17.66
N LEU A 47 -7.44 -8.28 -16.38
CA LEU A 47 -6.51 -8.92 -15.44
C LEU A 47 -6.81 -10.41 -15.28
N THR A 48 -8.09 -10.77 -15.17
CA THR A 48 -8.50 -12.17 -15.03
C THR A 48 -8.09 -12.97 -16.26
N ILE A 49 -8.23 -12.40 -17.45
CA ILE A 49 -7.83 -13.04 -18.72
C ILE A 49 -6.30 -13.16 -18.82
N LEU A 50 -5.57 -12.10 -18.52
CA LEU A 50 -4.10 -12.06 -18.61
C LEU A 50 -3.42 -13.03 -17.64
N GLU A 51 -3.98 -13.20 -16.44
CA GLU A 51 -3.44 -14.10 -15.41
C GLU A 51 -4.03 -15.51 -15.46
N TYR A 52 -4.97 -15.78 -16.37
CA TYR A 52 -5.65 -17.06 -16.43
C TYR A 52 -4.67 -18.21 -16.71
N LEU A 53 -4.67 -19.18 -15.79
CA LEU A 53 -3.94 -20.43 -15.93
C LEU A 53 -4.94 -21.59 -15.93
N PRO A 54 -4.86 -22.53 -16.90
CA PRO A 54 -5.71 -23.71 -16.89
C PRO A 54 -5.59 -24.50 -15.58
N PRO A 55 -6.69 -25.06 -15.04
CA PRO A 55 -6.71 -25.66 -13.71
C PRO A 55 -5.67 -26.77 -13.53
N LYS A 56 -5.47 -27.60 -14.57
CA LYS A 56 -4.46 -28.67 -14.56
C LYS A 56 -3.04 -28.14 -14.33
N VAL A 57 -2.69 -27.01 -14.95
CA VAL A 57 -1.35 -26.41 -14.82
C VAL A 57 -1.18 -25.81 -13.43
N HIS A 58 -2.22 -25.16 -12.91
CA HIS A 58 -2.20 -24.59 -11.57
C HIS A 58 -2.08 -25.67 -10.49
N GLU A 59 -2.84 -26.75 -10.58
CA GLU A 59 -2.76 -27.91 -9.68
C GLU A 59 -1.37 -28.55 -9.70
N GLN A 60 -0.76 -28.69 -10.88
CA GLN A 60 0.61 -29.19 -11.02
C GLN A 60 1.63 -28.26 -10.32
N GLN A 61 1.51 -26.94 -10.50
CA GLN A 61 2.38 -25.97 -9.85
C GLN A 61 2.23 -26.01 -8.32
N GLN A 62 1.00 -26.10 -7.82
CA GLN A 62 0.73 -26.24 -6.40
C GLN A 62 1.31 -27.54 -5.83
N ALA A 63 1.10 -28.67 -6.51
CA ALA A 63 1.65 -29.96 -6.09
C ALA A 63 3.18 -29.95 -6.03
N VAL A 64 3.86 -29.32 -6.99
CA VAL A 64 5.33 -29.17 -6.99
C VAL A 64 5.79 -28.30 -5.82
N GLU A 65 5.11 -27.17 -5.57
CA GLU A 65 5.42 -26.28 -4.44
C GLU A 65 5.22 -27.01 -3.10
N GLU A 66 4.10 -27.73 -2.95
CA GLU A 66 3.77 -28.52 -1.77
C GLU A 66 4.77 -29.66 -1.53
N ALA A 67 5.13 -30.42 -2.57
CA ALA A 67 6.14 -31.48 -2.48
C ALA A 67 7.51 -30.90 -2.08
N ARG A 68 7.90 -29.75 -2.64
CA ARG A 68 9.12 -29.02 -2.24
C ARG A 68 9.05 -28.61 -0.77
N MET A 69 7.90 -28.12 -0.32
CA MET A 69 7.67 -27.70 1.08
C MET A 69 7.68 -28.88 2.05
N GLN A 70 7.12 -30.03 1.65
CA GLN A 70 7.16 -31.28 2.41
C GLN A 70 8.61 -31.76 2.54
N ALA A 71 9.38 -31.81 1.45
CA ALA A 71 10.79 -32.19 1.48
C ALA A 71 11.65 -31.26 2.37
N VAL A 72 11.36 -29.95 2.39
CA VAL A 72 12.02 -29.02 3.32
C VAL A 72 11.59 -29.28 4.76
N ARG A 73 10.32 -29.59 5.02
CA ARG A 73 9.81 -29.88 6.36
C ARG A 73 10.42 -31.17 6.92
N GLU A 74 10.48 -32.23 6.14
CA GLU A 74 11.10 -33.51 6.50
C GLU A 74 12.58 -33.36 6.88
N LYS A 75 13.32 -32.53 6.13
CA LYS A 75 14.73 -32.21 6.46
C LYS A 75 14.89 -31.47 7.79
N VAL A 76 13.87 -30.71 8.21
CA VAL A 76 13.92 -29.91 9.44
C VAL A 76 13.47 -30.71 10.67
N THR A 77 12.60 -31.72 10.52
CA THR A 77 11.98 -32.45 11.66
C THR A 77 12.93 -33.30 12.51
N GLY A 78 14.21 -33.43 12.17
CA GLY A 78 15.21 -34.18 12.96
C GLY A 78 16.50 -33.44 13.30
N THR A 79 16.68 -32.20 12.83
CA THR A 79 17.93 -31.45 13.04
C THR A 79 17.67 -30.34 14.07
N PRO A 80 18.24 -30.40 15.29
CA PRO A 80 18.12 -29.30 16.23
C PRO A 80 18.73 -28.03 15.61
N PRO A 81 18.12 -26.84 15.82
CA PRO A 81 18.63 -25.60 15.28
C PRO A 81 20.04 -25.35 15.82
N ASN A 82 21.02 -25.26 14.92
CA ASN A 82 22.43 -25.06 15.29
C ASN A 82 22.59 -23.75 16.08
N PRO A 83 23.11 -23.78 17.33
CA PRO A 83 23.24 -22.61 18.18
C PRO A 83 24.29 -21.59 17.69
N ASP A 84 25.30 -22.03 16.92
CA ASP A 84 26.40 -21.19 16.43
C ASP A 84 26.06 -20.47 15.11
N LYS A 85 25.05 -20.94 14.38
CA LYS A 85 24.55 -20.23 13.20
C LYS A 85 23.72 -19.05 13.66
N LYS A 86 24.28 -17.84 13.54
CA LYS A 86 23.52 -16.58 13.61
C LYS A 86 22.17 -16.80 12.92
N HIS A 87 21.07 -16.65 13.66
CA HIS A 87 19.72 -16.84 13.13
C HIS A 87 19.54 -15.96 11.89
N LYS A 88 19.73 -16.57 10.71
CA LYS A 88 19.43 -15.92 9.44
C LYS A 88 17.93 -15.67 9.52
N LYS A 89 17.52 -14.40 9.53
CA LYS A 89 16.11 -14.00 9.68
C LYS A 89 15.26 -14.95 8.85
N VAL A 90 14.42 -15.75 9.51
CA VAL A 90 13.54 -16.70 8.84
C VAL A 90 12.67 -15.85 7.92
N ARG A 91 12.93 -15.92 6.61
CA ARG A 91 12.15 -15.20 5.63
C ARG A 91 10.75 -15.78 5.74
N GLN A 92 9.77 -14.94 6.13
CA GLN A 92 8.39 -15.38 6.24
C GLN A 92 7.99 -16.01 4.90
N ARG A 93 7.35 -17.18 4.98
CA ARG A 93 6.90 -17.92 3.79
C ARG A 93 5.86 -17.07 3.08
N LYS A 94 5.99 -16.94 1.76
CA LYS A 94 4.97 -16.27 0.97
C LYS A 94 3.76 -17.19 0.84
N PRO A 95 2.53 -16.67 0.94
CA PRO A 95 1.34 -17.46 0.63
C PRO A 95 1.42 -17.97 -0.81
N GLY A 96 0.92 -19.18 -1.05
CA GLY A 96 0.83 -19.75 -2.39
C GLY A 96 -0.01 -18.86 -3.31
N VAL A 97 0.30 -18.87 -4.59
CA VAL A 97 -0.37 -18.02 -5.58
C VAL A 97 -1.75 -18.63 -5.87
N PRO A 98 -2.85 -17.94 -5.53
CA PRO A 98 -4.18 -18.46 -5.83
C PRO A 98 -4.44 -18.40 -7.34
N ALA A 99 -5.33 -19.26 -7.83
CA ALA A 99 -5.72 -19.23 -9.24
C ALA A 99 -6.43 -17.91 -9.57
N ALA A 100 -6.08 -17.30 -10.70
CA ALA A 100 -6.76 -16.12 -11.22
C ALA A 100 -8.18 -16.51 -11.64
N ARG A 101 -9.17 -15.93 -10.95
CA ARG A 101 -10.60 -16.11 -11.19
C ARG A 101 -11.30 -14.77 -10.96
N ALA A 102 -12.45 -14.56 -11.58
CA ALA A 102 -13.17 -13.28 -11.49
C ALA A 102 -13.40 -12.81 -10.04
N HIS A 103 -13.73 -13.70 -9.10
CA HIS A 103 -13.95 -13.37 -7.69
C HIS A 103 -12.66 -13.08 -6.89
N ASN A 104 -11.50 -13.46 -7.42
CA ASN A 104 -10.19 -13.33 -6.77
C ASN A 104 -9.23 -12.46 -7.58
N ALA A 105 -9.77 -11.61 -8.47
CA ALA A 105 -8.97 -10.65 -9.21
C ALA A 105 -8.32 -9.63 -8.24
N PRO A 106 -7.05 -9.26 -8.44
CA PRO A 106 -6.36 -8.34 -7.55
C PRO A 106 -6.94 -6.93 -7.67
N TYR A 107 -7.23 -6.29 -6.54
CA TYR A 107 -7.68 -4.91 -6.44
C TYR A 107 -6.80 -4.11 -5.47
N VAL A 108 -6.98 -2.80 -5.41
CA VAL A 108 -6.31 -1.93 -4.44
C VAL A 108 -7.07 -2.01 -3.12
N GLU A 109 -6.39 -2.43 -2.05
CA GLU A 109 -7.01 -2.64 -0.74
C GLU A 109 -6.99 -1.36 0.10
N GLY A 110 -5.89 -0.60 0.02
CA GLY A 110 -5.71 0.62 0.79
C GLY A 110 -4.50 1.40 0.32
N ILE A 111 -4.49 2.70 0.59
CA ILE A 111 -3.34 3.56 0.36
C ILE A 111 -2.93 4.19 1.68
N THR A 112 -1.65 4.09 2.02
CA THR A 112 -1.09 4.79 3.18
C THR A 112 -0.19 5.91 2.69
N VAL A 113 -0.56 7.14 3.00
CA VAL A 113 0.27 8.31 2.75
C VAL A 113 1.05 8.60 4.03
N HIS A 114 2.38 8.70 3.92
CA HIS A 114 3.27 8.90 5.05
C HIS A 114 4.18 10.09 4.78
N ILE A 115 4.22 11.03 5.73
CA ILE A 115 5.09 12.21 5.71
C ILE A 115 6.09 12.10 6.86
N ARG A 116 7.38 12.24 6.56
CA ARG A 116 8.45 12.25 7.56
C ARG A 116 9.09 13.63 7.60
N CYS A 117 8.92 14.35 8.71
CA CYS A 117 9.50 15.68 8.91
C CYS A 117 10.72 15.55 9.82
N ARG A 118 11.93 15.76 9.30
CA ARG A 118 13.14 15.73 10.14
C ARG A 118 13.22 16.98 11.02
N GLU A 119 12.71 18.10 10.50
CA GLU A 119 12.68 19.42 11.12
C GLU A 119 11.78 19.45 12.37
N ALA A 120 10.85 18.50 12.48
CA ALA A 120 9.97 18.34 13.64
C ALA A 120 10.73 18.09 14.97
N LEU A 121 11.98 17.61 14.89
CA LEU A 121 12.85 17.43 16.05
C LEU A 121 13.28 18.76 16.68
N ASN A 122 13.47 19.79 15.84
CA ASN A 122 13.85 21.12 16.30
C ASN A 122 12.63 21.93 16.69
N ASN A 123 11.58 21.90 15.85
CA ASN A 123 10.36 22.64 16.07
C ASN A 123 9.11 21.78 15.80
N LYS A 124 8.32 21.57 16.85
CA LYS A 124 7.09 20.77 16.82
C LYS A 124 6.01 21.35 15.90
N HIS A 125 6.04 22.66 15.61
CA HIS A 125 5.06 23.31 14.73
C HIS A 125 5.14 22.82 13.27
N HIS A 126 6.32 22.41 12.80
CA HIS A 126 6.46 21.85 11.45
C HIS A 126 5.70 20.53 11.27
N LEU A 127 5.52 19.77 12.36
CA LEU A 127 4.71 18.56 12.32
C LEU A 127 3.21 18.88 12.14
N LEU A 128 2.73 19.98 12.73
CA LEU A 128 1.35 20.41 12.58
C LEU A 128 1.08 20.84 11.12
N SER A 129 2.02 21.55 10.51
CA SER A 129 1.98 21.92 9.09
C SER A 129 1.84 20.68 8.19
N ALA A 130 2.67 19.65 8.44
CA ALA A 130 2.59 18.39 7.68
C ALA A 130 1.27 17.65 7.90
N LEU A 131 0.74 17.65 9.12
CA LEU A 131 -0.54 17.02 9.44
C LEU A 131 -1.69 17.71 8.69
N MET A 132 -1.69 19.05 8.68
CA MET A 132 -2.68 19.85 7.97
C MET A 132 -2.59 19.63 6.45
N ALA A 133 -1.39 19.64 5.87
CA ALA A 133 -1.21 19.35 4.44
C ALA A 133 -1.73 17.95 4.06
N LEU A 134 -1.44 16.94 4.89
CA LEU A 134 -1.93 15.58 4.69
C LEU A 134 -3.46 15.53 4.74
N GLN A 135 -4.07 16.23 5.70
CA GLN A 135 -5.52 16.29 5.83
C GLN A 135 -6.17 17.03 4.64
N VAL A 136 -5.55 18.08 4.12
CA VAL A 136 -6.04 18.82 2.94
C VAL A 136 -6.03 17.93 1.70
N ILE A 137 -4.95 17.17 1.47
CA ILE A 137 -4.81 16.30 0.29
C ILE A 137 -5.72 15.06 0.36
N THR A 138 -5.84 14.46 1.55
CA THR A 138 -6.52 13.16 1.71
C THR A 138 -7.96 13.26 2.18
N GLY A 139 -8.36 14.39 2.75
CA GLY A 139 -9.66 14.55 3.43
C GLY A 139 -9.79 13.73 4.73
N VAL A 140 -8.77 12.94 5.09
CA VAL A 140 -8.77 12.07 6.28
C VAL A 140 -7.94 12.70 7.37
N ARG A 141 -8.40 12.52 8.61
CA ARG A 141 -7.65 12.94 9.79
C ARG A 141 -6.35 12.12 9.89
N GLY A 142 -5.22 12.79 9.73
CA GLY A 142 -3.92 12.16 9.91
C GLY A 142 -3.64 11.73 11.35
N GLU A 143 -2.86 10.66 11.50
CA GLU A 143 -2.34 10.15 12.76
C GLU A 143 -0.88 10.54 12.95
N VAL A 144 -0.54 11.02 14.15
CA VAL A 144 0.83 11.36 14.51
C VAL A 144 1.62 10.10 14.90
N ILE A 145 2.74 9.87 14.23
CA ILE A 145 3.66 8.77 14.47
C ILE A 145 4.80 9.23 15.39
N LYS A 146 5.00 8.46 16.45
CA LYS A 146 6.09 8.61 17.42
C LYS A 146 7.29 7.72 17.05
N ALA A 147 8.49 8.15 17.41
CA ALA A 147 9.72 7.37 17.25
C ALA A 147 9.66 6.05 18.05
N LYS A 148 9.93 4.94 17.35
CA LYS A 148 10.07 3.60 17.96
C LYS A 148 11.49 3.33 18.47
N ASN A 149 12.50 3.87 17.77
CA ASN A 149 13.90 3.65 18.04
C ASN A 149 14.56 4.93 18.57
N ASP A 150 15.63 4.74 19.36
CA ASP A 150 16.52 5.82 19.79
C ASP A 150 17.77 5.80 18.90
N ALA A 151 18.23 6.97 18.46
CA ALA A 151 19.45 7.10 17.67
C ALA A 151 20.09 8.47 17.95
N ALA A 152 21.20 8.45 18.68
CA ALA A 152 21.94 9.65 19.06
C ALA A 152 22.43 10.46 17.84
N THR A 153 22.88 9.78 16.76
CA THR A 153 23.33 10.43 15.51
C THR A 153 22.25 11.32 14.88
N TRP A 154 20.98 10.97 15.05
CA TRP A 154 19.85 11.73 14.52
C TRP A 154 19.17 12.60 15.58
N LYS A 155 19.78 12.73 16.78
CA LYS A 155 19.19 13.41 17.94
C LYS A 155 17.77 12.89 18.26
N LEU A 156 17.52 11.62 17.97
CA LEU A 156 16.20 11.01 17.99
C LEU A 156 15.98 10.24 19.28
N ARG A 157 15.01 10.65 20.10
CA ARG A 157 14.61 9.89 21.30
C ARG A 157 13.30 9.14 21.11
N LYS A 158 13.17 7.97 21.75
CA LYS A 158 11.93 7.17 21.73
C LYS A 158 10.75 7.99 22.24
N GLY A 159 9.60 7.87 21.56
CA GLY A 159 8.36 8.57 21.92
C GLY A 159 8.22 9.99 21.37
N MET A 160 9.26 10.57 20.76
CA MET A 160 9.14 11.88 20.11
C MET A 160 8.24 11.81 18.85
N PRO A 161 7.31 12.75 18.63
CA PRO A 161 6.50 12.79 17.41
C PRO A 161 7.31 13.36 16.24
N ILE A 162 7.35 12.64 15.12
CA ILE A 162 8.25 12.94 13.98
C ILE A 162 7.55 12.91 12.64
N ALA A 163 6.54 12.06 12.51
CA ALA A 163 5.89 11.78 11.24
C ALA A 163 4.37 11.84 11.40
N ALA A 164 3.68 11.98 10.27
CA ALA A 164 2.24 11.85 10.17
C ALA A 164 1.92 10.81 9.09
N LYS A 165 0.84 10.06 9.29
CA LYS A 165 0.28 9.18 8.25
C LYS A 165 -1.22 9.41 8.11
N ALA A 166 -1.78 9.15 6.94
CA ALA A 166 -3.19 8.77 6.83
C ALA A 166 -3.31 7.47 6.06
N GLU A 167 -4.35 6.73 6.43
CA GLU A 167 -4.74 5.48 5.78
C GLU A 167 -6.07 5.75 5.07
N LEU A 168 -6.04 5.58 3.75
CA LEU A 168 -7.17 5.72 2.86
C LEU A 168 -7.69 4.33 2.52
N THR A 169 -9.00 4.14 2.63
CA THR A 169 -9.71 2.92 2.25
C THR A 169 -11.02 3.28 1.54
N GLY A 170 -11.59 2.34 0.80
CA GLY A 170 -12.85 2.57 0.06
C GLY A 170 -12.69 3.61 -1.05
N ASP A 171 -13.64 4.54 -1.15
CA ASP A 171 -13.75 5.46 -2.28
C ASP A 171 -12.67 6.55 -2.28
N GLN A 172 -12.34 7.09 -1.09
CA GLN A 172 -11.33 8.13 -0.92
C GLN A 172 -9.95 7.71 -1.42
N MET A 173 -9.65 6.41 -1.33
CA MET A 173 -8.43 5.83 -1.86
C MET A 173 -8.38 5.92 -3.39
N TYR A 174 -9.48 5.59 -4.08
CA TYR A 174 -9.54 5.66 -5.54
C TYR A 174 -9.49 7.10 -6.03
N GLU A 175 -10.10 8.05 -5.32
CA GLU A 175 -10.01 9.47 -5.65
C GLU A 175 -8.60 10.04 -5.50
N PHE A 176 -7.93 9.69 -4.40
CA PHE A 176 -6.54 10.08 -4.21
C PHE A 176 -5.65 9.51 -5.32
N LEU A 177 -5.87 8.25 -5.70
CA LEU A 177 -5.12 7.61 -6.78
C LEU A 177 -5.41 8.26 -8.13
N ASP A 178 -6.66 8.60 -8.43
CA ASP A 178 -7.08 9.30 -9.65
C ASP A 178 -6.39 10.68 -9.77
N LYS A 179 -6.47 11.49 -8.69
CA LYS A 179 -5.77 12.78 -8.59
C LYS A 179 -4.26 12.63 -8.79
N LEU A 180 -3.67 11.59 -8.20
CA LEU A 180 -2.24 11.33 -8.30
C LEU A 180 -1.86 11.03 -9.76
N ILE A 181 -2.58 10.13 -10.42
CA ILE A 181 -2.26 9.67 -11.77
C ILE A 181 -2.53 10.74 -12.83
N GLU A 182 -3.68 11.42 -12.77
CA GLU A 182 -4.11 12.35 -13.81
C GLU A 182 -3.51 13.76 -13.66
N VAL A 183 -3.31 14.22 -12.43
CA VAL A 183 -2.91 15.61 -12.18
C VAL A 183 -1.47 15.70 -11.69
N VAL A 184 -1.09 14.92 -10.67
CA VAL A 184 0.20 15.10 -10.00
C VAL A 184 1.35 14.53 -10.83
N LEU A 185 1.28 13.26 -11.24
CA LEU A 185 2.37 12.60 -11.95
C LEU A 185 2.75 13.30 -13.27
N PRO A 186 1.81 13.76 -14.12
CA PRO A 186 2.16 14.42 -15.37
C PRO A 186 2.76 15.82 -15.18
N ARG A 187 2.43 16.51 -14.07
CA ARG A 187 3.00 17.83 -13.73
C ARG A 187 4.40 17.73 -13.10
N MET A 188 4.81 16.55 -12.63
CA MET A 188 6.13 16.34 -12.05
C MET A 188 7.22 16.33 -13.13
N LYS A 189 8.18 17.25 -13.03
CA LYS A 189 9.29 17.36 -14.00
C LYS A 189 10.23 16.15 -14.01
N GLU A 190 10.51 15.57 -12.85
CA GLU A 190 11.53 14.53 -12.67
C GLU A 190 10.93 13.13 -12.49
N TYR A 191 9.61 12.98 -12.67
CA TYR A 191 8.95 11.69 -12.51
C TYR A 191 8.88 10.95 -13.85
N HIS A 192 9.76 9.98 -14.02
CA HIS A 192 9.77 9.14 -15.22
C HIS A 192 8.91 7.86 -15.09
N GLY A 193 8.45 7.53 -13.89
CA GLY A 193 7.66 6.32 -13.60
C GLY A 193 8.30 5.37 -12.58
N LEU A 194 7.54 4.35 -12.18
CA LEU A 194 8.00 3.31 -11.27
C LEU A 194 8.97 2.36 -11.97
N ARG A 195 10.06 1.99 -11.30
CA ARG A 195 10.94 0.91 -11.79
C ARG A 195 10.18 -0.41 -11.87
N MET A 196 10.45 -1.21 -12.89
CA MET A 196 9.93 -2.59 -12.95
C MET A 196 10.31 -3.38 -11.69
N ASP A 197 11.52 -3.23 -11.17
CA ASP A 197 11.96 -4.00 -9.99
C ASP A 197 11.35 -3.52 -8.67
N ALA A 198 10.53 -2.46 -8.68
CA ALA A 198 9.86 -1.98 -7.49
C ALA A 198 8.82 -2.99 -6.98
N GLY A 199 8.65 -3.01 -5.66
CA GLY A 199 7.60 -3.76 -4.97
C GLY A 199 8.14 -4.68 -3.87
N ASP A 200 7.35 -4.88 -2.82
CA ASP A 200 7.78 -5.57 -1.60
C ASP A 200 7.83 -7.10 -1.72
N GLY A 201 7.52 -7.63 -2.89
CA GLY A 201 7.45 -9.06 -3.19
C GLY A 201 6.06 -9.66 -2.99
N ASN A 202 5.14 -8.91 -2.38
CA ASN A 202 3.76 -9.28 -2.05
C ASN A 202 2.75 -8.34 -2.73
N GLY A 203 3.07 -7.76 -3.88
CA GLY A 203 2.11 -6.92 -4.63
C GLY A 203 1.89 -5.50 -4.08
N SER A 204 2.49 -5.12 -2.96
CA SER A 204 2.51 -3.74 -2.48
C SER A 204 3.61 -2.92 -3.15
N PHE A 205 3.30 -1.65 -3.45
CA PHE A 205 4.21 -0.71 -4.09
C PHE A 205 4.36 0.55 -3.26
N THR A 206 5.59 1.04 -3.17
CA THR A 206 5.91 2.28 -2.46
C THR A 206 6.44 3.30 -3.46
N LEU A 207 5.81 4.48 -3.48
CA LEU A 207 6.21 5.66 -4.23
C LEU A 207 6.82 6.67 -3.25
N GLY A 208 7.98 7.21 -3.59
CA GLY A 208 8.59 8.34 -2.87
C GLY A 208 8.48 9.60 -3.70
N PHE A 209 8.08 10.70 -3.05
CA PHE A 209 7.92 12.00 -3.67
C PHE A 209 8.71 13.06 -2.91
N ASP A 210 9.33 13.95 -3.67
CA ASP A 210 10.02 15.12 -3.11
C ASP A 210 9.03 16.18 -2.63
N SER A 211 9.53 17.16 -1.89
CA SER A 211 8.69 18.23 -1.32
C SER A 211 7.93 19.03 -2.39
N SER A 212 8.51 19.19 -3.58
CA SER A 212 7.87 19.89 -4.70
C SER A 212 6.55 19.24 -5.14
N ALA A 213 6.42 17.92 -4.99
CA ALA A 213 5.24 17.18 -5.45
C ALA A 213 3.98 17.49 -4.64
N ILE A 214 4.10 17.89 -3.37
CA ILE A 214 2.95 18.26 -2.55
C ILE A 214 2.22 19.48 -3.12
N GLY A 215 2.95 20.44 -3.69
CA GLY A 215 2.37 21.65 -4.27
C GLY A 215 1.61 21.43 -5.57
N LEU A 216 1.73 20.24 -6.18
CA LEU A 216 1.07 19.91 -7.44
C LEU A 216 -0.35 19.35 -7.25
N PHE A 217 -0.74 19.04 -6.01
CA PHE A 217 -2.12 18.67 -5.71
C PHE A 217 -3.04 19.89 -5.83
N PRO A 218 -4.21 19.75 -6.48
CA PRO A 218 -5.12 20.88 -6.71
C PRO A 218 -5.61 21.52 -5.40
N GLU A 219 -5.78 20.72 -4.35
CA GLU A 219 -6.22 21.18 -3.02
C GLU A 219 -5.14 22.00 -2.29
N MET A 220 -3.87 21.68 -2.53
CA MET A 220 -2.74 22.37 -1.90
C MET A 220 -2.30 23.60 -2.68
N GLU A 221 -2.47 23.63 -4.00
CA GLU A 221 -2.06 24.75 -4.87
C GLU A 221 -2.70 26.08 -4.42
N ILE A 222 -3.94 26.06 -3.93
CA ILE A 222 -4.67 27.25 -3.47
C ILE A 222 -4.15 27.77 -2.12
N VAL A 223 -3.71 26.86 -1.25
CA VAL A 223 -3.38 27.15 0.15
C VAL A 223 -1.86 27.13 0.38
N TYR A 224 -1.09 27.02 -0.70
CA TYR A 224 0.36 26.77 -0.68
C TYR A 224 1.12 27.78 0.19
N ASP A 225 0.79 29.07 0.07
CA ASP A 225 1.46 30.16 0.78
C ASP A 225 1.25 30.14 2.31
N GLN A 226 0.25 29.41 2.80
CA GLN A 226 -0.04 29.32 4.24
C GLN A 226 0.83 28.30 4.96
N PHE A 227 1.52 27.42 4.22
CA PHE A 227 2.33 26.35 4.80
C PHE A 227 3.81 26.75 4.88
N PRO A 228 4.38 26.92 6.10
CA PRO A 228 5.75 27.40 6.25
C PRO A 228 6.81 26.37 5.87
N LEU A 229 6.49 25.07 5.89
CA LEU A 229 7.41 24.01 5.50
C LEU A 229 6.68 22.93 4.71
N ILE A 230 7.18 22.69 3.51
CA ILE A 230 6.69 21.63 2.63
C ILE A 230 7.67 20.48 2.71
N THR A 231 7.15 19.30 2.98
CA THR A 231 7.95 18.10 3.24
C THR A 231 7.70 17.05 2.17
N GLY A 232 8.70 16.22 1.88
CA GLY A 232 8.50 15.07 1.00
C GLY A 232 7.57 14.04 1.65
N PHE A 233 6.93 13.23 0.83
CA PHE A 233 6.00 12.19 1.29
C PHE A 233 6.21 10.89 0.52
N SER A 234 5.75 9.81 1.12
CA SER A 234 5.74 8.48 0.50
C SER A 234 4.33 7.93 0.48
N VAL A 235 3.94 7.34 -0.63
CA VAL A 235 2.65 6.70 -0.83
C VAL A 235 2.87 5.20 -0.95
N ASN A 236 2.29 4.45 -0.02
CA ASN A 236 2.27 2.99 -0.06
C ASN A 236 0.92 2.54 -0.60
N ILE A 237 0.92 1.92 -1.76
CA ILE A 237 -0.26 1.33 -2.38
C ILE A 237 -0.28 -0.15 -2.01
N LYS A 238 -1.26 -0.54 -1.19
CA LYS A 238 -1.49 -1.92 -0.78
C LYS A 238 -2.49 -2.54 -1.74
N THR A 239 -2.13 -3.66 -2.34
CA THR A 239 -3.02 -4.43 -3.21
C THR A 239 -3.28 -5.81 -2.63
N THR A 240 -4.33 -6.47 -3.09
CA THR A 240 -4.65 -7.85 -2.73
C THR A 240 -3.74 -8.87 -3.44
N ALA A 241 -2.94 -8.43 -4.43
CA ALA A 241 -2.07 -9.31 -5.20
C ALA A 241 -1.04 -10.00 -4.30
N THR A 242 -0.75 -11.28 -4.57
CA THR A 242 0.28 -12.04 -3.83
C THR A 242 1.68 -11.86 -4.43
N ARG A 243 1.77 -11.34 -5.65
CA ARG A 243 3.01 -11.20 -6.43
C ARG A 243 3.17 -9.79 -6.99
N ASN A 244 4.41 -9.34 -7.09
CA ASN A 244 4.75 -8.07 -7.76
C ASN A 244 4.28 -7.97 -9.22
N PRO A 245 4.47 -8.97 -10.12
CA PRO A 245 3.96 -8.86 -11.49
C PRO A 245 2.45 -8.60 -11.55
N SER A 246 1.66 -9.32 -10.75
CA SER A 246 0.21 -9.15 -10.67
C SER A 246 -0.19 -7.76 -10.19
N GLY A 247 0.43 -7.28 -9.11
CA GLY A 247 0.20 -5.92 -8.63
C GLY A 247 0.65 -4.86 -9.64
N ARG A 248 1.72 -5.12 -10.41
CA ARG A 248 2.18 -4.21 -11.46
C ARG A 248 1.18 -4.12 -12.61
N LEU A 249 0.65 -5.25 -13.06
CA LEU A 249 -0.38 -5.30 -14.10
C LEU A 249 -1.62 -4.51 -13.66
N LEU A 250 -2.07 -4.70 -12.41
CA LEU A 250 -3.17 -3.93 -11.84
C LEU A 250 -2.88 -2.43 -11.87
N LEU A 251 -1.75 -2.00 -11.30
CA LEU A 251 -1.41 -0.57 -11.24
C LEU A 251 -1.20 0.04 -12.62
N SER A 252 -0.63 -0.71 -13.56
CA SER A 252 -0.48 -0.29 -14.96
C SER A 252 -1.84 -0.16 -15.66
N GLY A 253 -2.78 -1.06 -15.38
CA GLY A 253 -4.15 -0.98 -15.88
C GLY A 253 -4.92 0.21 -15.32
N LEU A 254 -4.56 0.68 -14.12
CA LEU A 254 -5.11 1.91 -13.53
C LEU A 254 -4.41 3.19 -14.01
N GLY A 255 -3.38 3.09 -14.86
CA GLY A 255 -2.68 4.23 -15.45
C GLY A 255 -1.37 4.63 -14.79
N LEU A 256 -0.83 3.86 -13.85
CA LEU A 256 0.50 4.14 -13.28
C LEU A 256 1.61 3.78 -14.28
N PRO A 257 2.52 4.71 -14.61
CA PRO A 257 3.59 4.46 -15.55
C PRO A 257 4.70 3.61 -14.92
N PHE A 258 5.12 2.54 -15.61
CA PHE A 258 6.28 1.73 -15.25
C PHE A 258 7.40 1.87 -16.28
N LEU A 259 8.60 2.16 -15.79
CA LEU A 259 9.82 2.25 -16.57
C LEU A 259 10.41 0.88 -16.82
N HIS A 260 10.48 0.50 -18.09
CA HIS A 260 11.30 -0.62 -18.51
C HIS A 260 12.76 -0.31 -18.20
N ALA A 261 13.45 -1.23 -17.53
CA ALA A 261 14.89 -1.11 -17.36
C ALA A 261 15.51 -1.13 -18.76
N ARG A 262 16.05 0.01 -19.21
CA ARG A 262 16.83 0.05 -20.44
C ARG A 262 18.05 -0.84 -20.20
N LYS A 263 18.14 -1.97 -20.92
CA LYS A 263 19.35 -2.79 -20.92
C LYS A 263 20.48 -1.85 -21.37
N PRO A 264 21.60 -1.71 -20.64
CA PRO A 264 22.71 -0.94 -21.16
C PRO A 264 23.11 -1.59 -22.48
N GLU A 265 22.89 -0.89 -23.58
CA GLU A 265 23.43 -1.27 -24.88
C GLU A 265 24.94 -1.29 -24.68
N SER A 266 25.54 -2.49 -24.70
CA SER A 266 26.98 -2.62 -24.71
C SER A 266 27.47 -1.95 -25.97
N GLU A 267 28.09 -0.78 -25.81
CA GLU A 267 28.82 -0.08 -26.85
C GLU A 267 29.98 -0.98 -27.32
N SER A 268 29.71 -1.89 -28.26
CA SER A 268 30.71 -2.48 -29.13
C SER A 268 30.70 -1.69 -30.42
N PHE A 269 31.28 -0.49 -30.38
CA PHE A 269 31.83 0.17 -31.55
C PHE A 269 33.34 -0.10 -31.51
N GLU A 270 33.76 -1.22 -32.10
CA GLU A 270 35.14 -1.39 -32.53
C GLU A 270 35.26 -0.80 -33.94
N LEU A 271 36.21 0.13 -34.10
CA LEU A 271 36.74 0.59 -35.38
C LEU A 271 38.03 -0.18 -35.69
#